data_AF-A0A7J3WNI7-F1
#
_entry.id   AF-A0A7J3WNI7-F1
#
_cell.length_a   1.000
_cell.length_b   1.000
_cell.length_c   1.000
_cell.angle_alpha   90.00
_cell.angle_beta   90.00
_cell.angle_gamma   90.00
#
_symmetry.space_group_name_H-M   'P 1'
#
loop_
_entity.id
_entity.type
_entity.pdbx_description
1 polymer ?
#
loop_
_entity_poly.entity_id
_entity_poly.type
_entity_poly.pdbx_seq_one_letter_code
_entity_poly.pdbx_strand_id
1 'polypeptide(L)'
;MAVKDKLELERLLSIVEDIERMYKDSEISEETYREMKKNYKERIKKLQNRIMDLDHEPSETISRDIEQMTTEVTENVNEVLKNTMRMLKEQLKTAGMNNPAGEKYEREEKITVPLEGDAPIELKCHVERGKIFVKGSDDKNVEIRVVKSCKSSQRERCEEVLDEIDLDYKVYLRNTKRVIRIAPDMPRGTSVDLYISVPHTTIPSLELTTEKGNITLKTLDCEMCRLTSENGNIDVRELNADSVYIAAETGSLSLEDMNVKNKLALSNENGNIRLVNVTGPELAASTEKGNITTNISFDRGSLATELGSIKFKTRPWGDEQSYDITSELGSIRIVVDEAELPLRVRASVERGSITNTTYLERRAGEHPSSFESSSYENASNKISLKAATELGTIRIYEE
;
A
#
# COMPACT_ATOMS: atom_id res chain seq x y z
N MET A 1 -11.47 -16.18 -8.76
CA MET A 1 -11.46 -17.55 -9.33
C MET A 1 -10.72 -18.49 -8.38
N ALA A 2 -9.47 -18.16 -7.98
CA ALA A 2 -8.64 -18.95 -7.06
C ALA A 2 -9.29 -19.37 -5.71
N VAL A 3 -10.04 -18.49 -5.02
CA VAL A 3 -10.68 -18.82 -3.73
C VAL A 3 -11.75 -19.91 -3.87
N LYS A 4 -12.50 -19.90 -4.97
CA LYS A 4 -13.55 -20.91 -5.24
C LYS A 4 -12.92 -22.27 -5.55
N ASP A 5 -11.85 -22.28 -6.34
CA ASP A 5 -11.14 -23.51 -6.71
C ASP A 5 -10.37 -24.11 -5.53
N LYS A 6 -9.81 -23.28 -4.62
CA LYS A 6 -9.20 -23.74 -3.34
C LYS A 6 -10.22 -24.39 -2.41
N LEU A 7 -11.39 -23.76 -2.24
CA LEU A 7 -12.48 -24.34 -1.44
C LEU A 7 -13.01 -25.65 -2.05
N GLU A 8 -13.05 -25.75 -3.38
CA GLU A 8 -13.44 -26.97 -4.09
C GLU A 8 -12.39 -28.08 -3.94
N LEU A 9 -11.10 -27.74 -3.92
CA LEU A 9 -10.01 -28.67 -3.65
C LEU A 9 -10.07 -29.27 -2.23
N GLU A 10 -10.28 -28.44 -1.21
CA GLU A 10 -10.44 -28.90 0.18
C GLU A 10 -11.61 -29.88 0.34
N ARG A 11 -12.75 -29.58 -0.31
CA ARG A 11 -13.89 -30.49 -0.33
C ARG A 11 -13.57 -31.84 -0.98
N LEU A 12 -12.86 -31.84 -2.10
CA LEU A 12 -12.49 -33.08 -2.78
C LEU A 12 -11.47 -33.92 -1.99
N LEU A 13 -10.54 -33.27 -1.28
CA LEU A 13 -9.61 -33.97 -0.38
C LEU A 13 -10.34 -34.64 0.78
N SER A 14 -11.28 -33.92 1.42
CA SER A 14 -12.16 -34.50 2.46
C SER A 14 -12.94 -35.72 1.95
N ILE A 15 -13.50 -35.65 0.74
CA ILE A 15 -14.24 -36.77 0.14
C ILE A 15 -13.33 -38.00 -0.08
N VAL A 16 -12.05 -37.80 -0.44
CA VAL A 16 -11.10 -38.92 -0.60
C VAL A 16 -10.76 -39.55 0.75
N GLU A 17 -10.61 -38.73 1.81
CA GLU A 17 -10.41 -39.25 3.18
C GLU A 17 -11.62 -40.05 3.67
N ASP A 18 -12.83 -39.60 3.36
CA ASP A 18 -14.06 -40.32 3.70
C ASP A 18 -14.16 -41.64 2.94
N ILE A 19 -13.81 -41.67 1.65
CA ILE A 19 -13.72 -42.90 0.85
C ILE A 19 -12.68 -43.87 1.43
N GLU A 20 -11.55 -43.38 1.94
CA GLU A 20 -10.55 -44.20 2.62
C GLU A 20 -11.04 -44.75 3.97
N ARG A 21 -11.84 -43.99 4.72
CA ARG A 21 -12.51 -44.48 5.93
C ARG A 21 -13.55 -45.55 5.60
N MET A 22 -14.44 -45.29 4.65
CA MET A 22 -15.46 -46.25 4.19
C MET A 22 -14.84 -47.58 3.72
N TYR A 23 -13.67 -47.54 3.08
CA TYR A 23 -12.95 -48.77 2.71
C TYR A 23 -12.35 -49.49 3.92
N LYS A 24 -11.76 -48.77 4.88
CA LYS A 24 -11.24 -49.35 6.14
C LYS A 24 -12.36 -49.97 6.99
N ASP A 25 -13.54 -49.36 6.97
CA ASP A 25 -14.73 -49.82 7.68
C ASP A 25 -15.49 -50.92 6.90
N SER A 26 -14.94 -51.36 5.75
CA SER A 26 -15.49 -52.42 4.87
C SER A 26 -16.87 -52.12 4.28
N GLU A 27 -17.27 -50.84 4.22
CA GLU A 27 -18.57 -50.40 3.69
C GLU A 27 -18.64 -50.41 2.15
N ILE A 28 -17.48 -50.39 1.49
CA ILE A 28 -17.36 -50.41 0.03
C ILE A 28 -16.39 -51.49 -0.45
N SER A 29 -16.68 -52.09 -1.61
CA SER A 29 -15.80 -53.12 -2.19
C SER A 29 -14.47 -52.52 -2.66
N GLU A 30 -13.42 -53.34 -2.72
CA GLU A 30 -12.09 -52.90 -3.18
C GLU A 30 -12.11 -52.36 -4.62
N GLU A 31 -12.95 -52.94 -5.48
CA GLU A 31 -13.11 -52.48 -6.87
C GLU A 31 -13.76 -51.09 -6.92
N THR A 32 -14.83 -50.88 -6.14
CA THR A 32 -15.52 -49.58 -6.03
C THR A 32 -14.61 -48.51 -5.40
N TYR A 33 -13.82 -48.88 -4.39
CA TYR A 33 -12.84 -48.00 -3.76
C TYR A 33 -11.77 -47.54 -4.76
N ARG A 34 -11.21 -48.46 -5.56
CA ARG A 34 -10.18 -48.12 -6.56
C ARG A 34 -10.73 -47.20 -7.64
N GLU A 35 -11.94 -47.44 -8.13
CA GLU A 35 -12.57 -46.62 -9.16
C GLU A 35 -12.88 -45.21 -8.67
N MET A 36 -13.55 -45.09 -7.50
CA MET A 36 -13.87 -43.80 -6.90
C MET A 36 -12.60 -43.01 -6.58
N LYS A 37 -11.61 -43.65 -5.93
CA LYS A 37 -10.34 -43.00 -5.58
C LYS A 37 -9.61 -42.50 -6.83
N LYS A 38 -9.62 -43.25 -7.93
CA LYS A 38 -9.00 -42.83 -9.20
C LYS A 38 -9.70 -41.59 -9.78
N ASN A 39 -11.04 -41.60 -9.83
CA ASN A 39 -11.82 -40.49 -10.39
C ASN A 39 -11.63 -39.18 -9.59
N TYR A 40 -11.71 -39.26 -8.25
CA TYR A 40 -11.48 -38.10 -7.40
C TYR A 40 -10.03 -37.60 -7.44
N LYS A 41 -9.04 -38.50 -7.51
CA LYS A 41 -7.62 -38.11 -7.70
C LYS A 41 -7.38 -37.40 -9.04
N GLU A 42 -8.01 -37.83 -10.13
CA GLU A 42 -7.90 -37.15 -11.43
C GLU A 42 -8.55 -35.76 -11.39
N ARG A 43 -9.70 -35.61 -10.71
CA ARG A 43 -10.35 -34.30 -10.49
C ARG A 43 -9.49 -33.37 -9.63
N ILE A 44 -8.92 -33.88 -8.54
CA ILE A 44 -7.98 -33.15 -7.67
C ILE A 44 -6.77 -32.70 -8.51
N LYS A 45 -6.18 -33.57 -9.32
CA LYS A 45 -5.03 -33.23 -10.18
C LYS A 45 -5.39 -32.13 -11.20
N LYS A 46 -6.57 -32.17 -11.80
CA LYS A 46 -7.06 -31.11 -12.71
C LYS A 46 -7.34 -29.78 -12.00
N LEU A 47 -7.78 -29.81 -10.74
CA LEU A 47 -7.98 -28.61 -9.92
C LEU A 47 -6.64 -28.05 -9.42
N GLN A 48 -5.73 -28.90 -8.95
CA GLN A 48 -4.38 -28.54 -8.54
C GLN A 48 -3.59 -27.92 -9.69
N ASN A 49 -3.67 -28.47 -10.90
CA ASN A 49 -3.02 -27.86 -12.07
C ASN A 49 -3.60 -26.47 -12.37
N ARG A 50 -4.92 -26.29 -12.26
CA ARG A 50 -5.57 -24.97 -12.43
C ARG A 50 -5.19 -23.97 -11.33
N ILE A 51 -4.93 -24.45 -10.10
CA ILE A 51 -4.47 -23.63 -8.98
C ILE A 51 -2.97 -23.32 -9.12
N MET A 52 -2.15 -24.25 -9.63
CA MET A 52 -0.72 -24.05 -9.93
C MET A 52 -0.48 -23.03 -11.06
N ASP A 53 -1.42 -22.88 -12.00
CA ASP A 53 -1.38 -21.83 -13.02
C ASP A 53 -1.73 -20.42 -12.45
N LEU A 54 -2.22 -20.35 -11.19
CA LEU A 54 -2.62 -19.11 -10.50
C LEU A 54 -1.72 -18.73 -9.32
N ASP A 55 -0.97 -19.66 -8.73
CA ASP A 55 -0.05 -19.44 -7.62
C ASP A 55 1.34 -20.01 -7.97
N HIS A 56 2.28 -19.16 -8.43
CA HIS A 56 3.71 -19.50 -8.48
C HIS A 56 4.49 -18.48 -7.65
N GLU A 57 4.91 -18.90 -6.45
CA GLU A 57 6.21 -18.51 -5.87
C GLU A 57 6.99 -19.82 -5.57
N PRO A 58 8.19 -20.02 -6.15
CA PRO A 58 8.96 -21.25 -5.99
C PRO A 58 10.12 -21.18 -4.98
N SER A 59 10.46 -22.38 -4.48
CA SER A 59 11.51 -22.78 -3.53
C SER A 59 12.96 -22.37 -3.86
N GLU A 60 13.73 -22.07 -2.79
CA GLU A 60 15.04 -21.40 -2.72
C GLU A 60 16.20 -21.99 -3.53
N THR A 61 16.17 -23.25 -3.98
CA THR A 61 17.23 -23.77 -4.87
C THR A 61 16.91 -23.56 -6.35
N ILE A 62 15.62 -23.39 -6.68
CA ILE A 62 15.15 -23.03 -8.01
C ILE A 62 15.11 -21.49 -8.15
N SER A 63 15.06 -20.75 -7.04
CA SER A 63 15.03 -19.28 -7.01
C SER A 63 16.23 -18.60 -7.66
N ARG A 64 17.43 -19.18 -7.67
CA ARG A 64 18.59 -18.58 -8.38
C ARG A 64 18.49 -18.69 -9.90
N ASP A 65 18.05 -19.85 -10.39
CA ASP A 65 17.87 -20.08 -11.82
C ASP A 65 16.59 -19.39 -12.32
N ILE A 66 15.57 -19.27 -11.48
CA ILE A 66 14.34 -18.51 -11.73
C ILE A 66 14.58 -17.01 -11.59
N GLU A 67 15.44 -16.49 -10.72
CA GLU A 67 15.79 -15.06 -10.71
C GLU A 67 16.54 -14.66 -11.98
N GLN A 68 17.45 -15.51 -12.47
CA GLN A 68 18.11 -15.29 -13.76
C GLN A 68 17.11 -15.41 -14.93
N MET A 69 16.28 -16.45 -14.95
CA MET A 69 15.24 -16.60 -15.98
C MET A 69 14.11 -15.56 -15.86
N THR A 70 13.75 -15.06 -14.68
CA THR A 70 12.72 -14.01 -14.52
C THR A 70 13.27 -12.64 -14.83
N THR A 71 14.57 -12.38 -14.62
CA THR A 71 15.23 -11.18 -15.14
C THR A 71 15.28 -11.24 -16.67
N GLU A 72 15.67 -12.38 -17.26
CA GLU A 72 15.64 -12.57 -18.71
C GLU A 72 14.21 -12.58 -19.29
N VAL A 73 13.22 -13.15 -18.60
CA VAL A 73 11.81 -13.19 -19.05
C VAL A 73 11.12 -11.86 -18.81
N THR A 74 11.43 -11.08 -17.77
CA THR A 74 10.89 -9.72 -17.62
C THR A 74 11.55 -8.73 -18.58
N GLU A 75 12.84 -8.89 -18.88
CA GLU A 75 13.49 -8.18 -19.99
C GLU A 75 12.92 -8.59 -21.34
N ASN A 76 12.73 -9.90 -21.60
CA ASN A 76 12.12 -10.41 -22.83
C ASN A 76 10.63 -10.06 -22.94
N VAL A 77 9.85 -10.03 -21.86
CA VAL A 77 8.44 -9.63 -21.86
C VAL A 77 8.33 -8.12 -22.03
N ASN A 78 9.22 -7.33 -21.42
CA ASN A 78 9.31 -5.89 -21.69
C ASN A 78 9.78 -5.59 -23.11
N GLU A 79 10.71 -6.37 -23.66
CA GLU A 79 11.12 -6.30 -25.06
C GLU A 79 10.00 -6.73 -26.00
N VAL A 80 9.30 -7.83 -25.71
CA VAL A 80 8.17 -8.31 -26.50
C VAL A 80 7.02 -7.32 -26.41
N LEU A 81 6.67 -6.76 -25.25
CA LEU A 81 5.68 -5.67 -25.13
C LEU A 81 6.15 -4.41 -25.87
N LYS A 82 7.42 -4.01 -25.76
CA LYS A 82 7.98 -2.90 -26.53
C LYS A 82 7.90 -3.18 -28.03
N ASN A 83 8.20 -4.40 -28.47
CA ASN A 83 8.18 -4.82 -29.87
C ASN A 83 6.76 -4.98 -30.40
N THR A 84 5.83 -5.49 -29.61
CA THR A 84 4.40 -5.59 -29.93
C THR A 84 3.78 -4.20 -29.96
N MET A 85 4.10 -3.31 -29.00
CA MET A 85 3.69 -1.90 -29.06
C MET A 85 4.35 -1.16 -30.22
N ARG A 86 5.59 -1.51 -30.60
CA ARG A 86 6.26 -0.97 -31.80
C ARG A 86 5.53 -1.44 -33.06
N MET A 87 5.19 -2.73 -33.17
CA MET A 87 4.41 -3.28 -34.28
C MET A 87 3.01 -2.69 -34.34
N LEU A 88 2.32 -2.54 -33.20
CA LEU A 88 1.00 -1.87 -33.14
C LEU A 88 1.11 -0.40 -33.56
N LYS A 89 2.15 0.31 -33.13
CA LYS A 89 2.44 1.69 -33.57
C LYS A 89 2.78 1.77 -35.06
N GLU A 90 3.55 0.82 -35.60
CA GLU A 90 3.86 0.71 -37.03
C GLU A 90 2.60 0.39 -37.85
N GLN A 91 1.75 -0.51 -37.37
CA GLN A 91 0.47 -0.84 -38.00
C GLN A 91 -0.49 0.36 -37.99
N LEU A 92 -0.54 1.12 -36.89
CA LEU A 92 -1.31 2.36 -36.81
C LEU A 92 -0.75 3.47 -37.74
N LYS A 93 0.58 3.54 -37.91
CA LYS A 93 1.24 4.41 -38.91
C LYS A 93 0.87 4.00 -40.34
N THR A 94 0.87 2.70 -40.66
CA THR A 94 0.47 2.20 -41.99
C THR A 94 -1.03 2.36 -42.27
N ALA A 95 -1.86 2.46 -41.24
CA ALA A 95 -3.30 2.69 -41.35
C ALA A 95 -3.67 4.18 -41.48
N GLY A 96 -2.70 5.10 -41.56
CA GLY A 96 -2.95 6.55 -41.73
C GLY A 96 -3.57 7.24 -40.51
N MET A 97 -3.64 6.54 -39.36
CA MET A 97 -4.13 7.12 -38.10
C MET A 97 -2.96 7.77 -37.37
N ASN A 98 -2.60 9.00 -37.76
CA ASN A 98 -1.64 9.80 -37.02
C ASN A 98 -2.15 10.05 -35.60
N ASN A 99 -1.34 9.74 -34.59
CA ASN A 99 -1.66 10.02 -33.19
C ASN A 99 -1.66 11.55 -32.97
N PRO A 100 -2.81 12.20 -32.71
CA PRO A 100 -2.86 13.65 -32.52
C PRO A 100 -2.11 14.13 -31.26
N ALA A 101 -1.70 13.21 -30.38
CA ALA A 101 -1.04 13.51 -29.10
C ALA A 101 0.51 13.52 -29.13
N GLY A 102 1.13 13.29 -30.30
CA GLY A 102 2.59 13.14 -30.41
C GLY A 102 3.12 11.83 -29.81
N GLU A 103 4.41 11.57 -29.97
CA GLU A 103 5.11 10.44 -29.33
C GLU A 103 5.76 10.93 -28.02
N LYS A 104 5.84 10.04 -27.02
CA LYS A 104 6.59 10.30 -25.78
C LYS A 104 8.06 9.96 -26.02
N TYR A 105 8.93 10.90 -25.74
CA TYR A 105 10.38 10.71 -25.76
C TYR A 105 10.90 10.74 -24.34
N GLU A 106 11.86 9.85 -24.04
CA GLU A 106 12.46 9.70 -22.72
C GLU A 106 13.98 9.66 -22.85
N ARG A 107 14.65 10.30 -21.89
CA ARG A 107 16.10 10.22 -21.72
C ARG A 107 16.41 9.84 -20.28
N GLU A 108 17.29 8.86 -20.12
CA GLU A 108 17.74 8.40 -18.81
C GLU A 108 19.13 8.94 -18.50
N GLU A 109 19.32 9.36 -17.26
CA GLU A 109 20.60 9.74 -16.67
C GLU A 109 20.76 8.98 -15.34
N LYS A 110 21.98 8.57 -15.03
CA LYS A 110 22.31 7.86 -13.78
C LYS A 110 23.33 8.67 -13.00
N ILE A 111 23.06 8.86 -11.71
CA ILE A 111 23.90 9.57 -10.77
C ILE A 111 24.18 8.64 -9.59
N THR A 112 25.45 8.43 -9.29
CA THR A 112 25.90 7.66 -8.13
C THR A 112 26.46 8.61 -7.08
N VAL A 113 25.93 8.55 -5.87
CA VAL A 113 26.42 9.34 -4.73
C VAL A 113 27.25 8.44 -3.82
N PRO A 114 28.59 8.58 -3.81
CA PRO A 114 29.42 7.79 -2.93
C PRO A 114 29.15 8.14 -1.47
N LEU A 115 28.93 7.11 -0.65
CA LEU A 115 28.79 7.27 0.79
C LEU A 115 30.14 7.08 1.48
N GLU A 116 30.90 8.17 1.59
CA GLU A 116 32.16 8.15 2.34
C GLU A 116 31.91 8.44 3.83
N GLY A 117 32.22 7.49 4.70
CA GLY A 117 32.01 7.62 6.15
C GLY A 117 30.55 7.56 6.60
N ASP A 118 30.34 7.71 7.90
CA ASP A 118 29.06 7.38 8.57
C ASP A 118 28.11 8.59 8.72
N ALA A 119 28.28 9.63 7.90
CA ALA A 119 27.44 10.82 7.98
C ALA A 119 25.98 10.47 7.63
N PRO A 120 25.00 10.78 8.50
CA PRO A 120 23.59 10.53 8.21
C PRO A 120 23.14 11.26 6.94
N ILE A 121 22.21 10.65 6.20
CA ILE A 121 21.73 11.19 4.92
C ILE A 121 20.49 12.04 5.14
N GLU A 122 20.41 13.18 4.47
CA GLU A 122 19.18 13.95 4.32
C GLU A 122 18.86 14.08 2.83
N LEU A 123 17.81 13.39 2.36
CA LEU A 123 17.38 13.40 0.97
C LEU A 123 16.22 14.37 0.78
N LYS A 124 16.47 15.42 -0.01
CA LYS A 124 15.47 16.44 -0.36
C LYS A 124 15.19 16.40 -1.86
N CYS A 125 13.96 16.09 -2.24
CA CYS A 125 13.55 16.07 -3.64
C CYS A 125 12.32 16.95 -3.85
N HIS A 126 12.36 17.79 -4.87
CA HIS A 126 11.21 18.57 -5.32
C HIS A 126 11.05 18.42 -6.83
N VAL A 127 9.89 17.94 -7.28
CA VAL A 127 9.61 17.70 -8.70
C VAL A 127 8.25 18.27 -9.06
N GLU A 128 8.19 19.29 -9.93
CA GLU A 128 6.90 19.86 -10.35
C GLU A 128 6.01 18.82 -11.07
N ARG A 129 6.58 18.02 -11.98
CA ARG A 129 5.84 17.03 -12.77
C ARG A 129 6.63 15.75 -12.93
N GLY A 130 6.01 14.64 -12.62
CA GLY A 130 6.65 13.32 -12.63
C GLY A 130 6.72 12.72 -11.23
N LYS A 131 7.23 11.51 -11.14
CA LYS A 131 7.16 10.74 -9.89
C LYS A 131 8.47 10.73 -9.12
N ILE A 132 8.37 10.54 -7.81
CA ILE A 132 9.52 10.26 -6.95
C ILE A 132 9.32 8.85 -6.39
N PHE A 133 10.22 7.95 -6.74
CA PHE A 133 10.27 6.58 -6.22
C PHE A 133 11.54 6.43 -5.40
N VAL A 134 11.42 6.06 -4.12
CA VAL A 134 12.57 5.77 -3.26
C VAL A 134 12.42 4.36 -2.69
N LYS A 135 13.51 3.59 -2.73
CA LYS A 135 13.57 2.27 -2.12
C LYS A 135 14.85 2.07 -1.32
N GLY A 136 14.81 1.16 -0.35
CA GLY A 136 16.02 0.59 0.21
C GLY A 136 16.77 -0.28 -0.82
N SER A 137 18.09 -0.40 -0.66
CA SER A 137 18.94 -1.30 -1.45
C SER A 137 20.12 -1.86 -0.65
N ASP A 138 20.70 -2.94 -1.16
CA ASP A 138 21.94 -3.54 -0.63
C ASP A 138 23.20 -2.88 -1.21
N ASP A 139 23.04 -1.90 -2.09
CA ASP A 139 24.14 -1.13 -2.64
C ASP A 139 24.83 -0.32 -1.54
N LYS A 140 26.10 0.03 -1.74
CA LYS A 140 26.87 0.85 -0.77
C LYS A 140 26.66 2.35 -0.97
N ASN A 141 26.13 2.74 -2.13
CA ASN A 141 25.98 4.12 -2.56
C ASN A 141 24.50 4.44 -2.75
N VAL A 142 24.17 5.74 -2.74
CA VAL A 142 22.85 6.17 -3.19
C VAL A 142 22.87 6.21 -4.72
N GLU A 143 22.01 5.44 -5.36
CA GLU A 143 21.88 5.39 -6.81
C GLU A 143 20.63 6.14 -7.24
N ILE A 144 20.76 7.05 -8.19
CA ILE A 144 19.69 7.93 -8.64
C ILE A 144 19.56 7.78 -10.14
N ARG A 145 18.45 7.22 -10.59
CA ARG A 145 18.09 7.12 -11.99
C ARG A 145 17.04 8.18 -12.30
N VAL A 146 17.39 9.08 -13.20
CA VAL A 146 16.58 10.22 -13.61
C VAL A 146 16.04 9.95 -15.01
N VAL A 147 14.72 9.98 -15.17
CA VAL A 147 14.08 9.82 -16.48
C VAL A 147 13.38 11.12 -16.86
N LYS A 148 13.99 11.87 -17.78
CA LYS A 148 13.45 13.10 -18.37
C LYS A 148 12.50 12.71 -19.50
N SER A 149 11.32 13.32 -19.57
CA SER A 149 10.37 13.01 -20.64
C SER A 149 9.62 14.22 -21.20
N CYS A 150 9.30 14.14 -22.49
CA CYS A 150 8.52 15.14 -23.22
C CYS A 150 7.57 14.44 -24.21
N LYS A 151 6.52 15.14 -24.65
CA LYS A 151 5.64 14.68 -25.73
C LYS A 151 5.73 15.63 -26.92
N SER A 152 6.02 15.10 -28.09
CA SER A 152 6.11 15.89 -29.33
C SER A 152 5.81 15.03 -30.55
N SER A 153 5.35 15.64 -31.64
CA SER A 153 5.27 14.98 -32.95
C SER A 153 6.63 14.93 -33.66
N GLN A 154 7.60 15.72 -33.21
CA GLN A 154 8.95 15.83 -33.78
C GLN A 154 10.00 15.48 -32.72
N ARG A 155 10.87 14.53 -33.05
CA ARG A 155 11.91 14.03 -32.16
C ARG A 155 12.95 15.09 -31.79
N GLU A 156 13.52 15.77 -32.79
CA GLU A 156 14.58 16.77 -32.60
C GLU A 156 14.17 17.87 -31.63
N ARG A 157 12.97 18.45 -31.84
CA ARG A 157 12.39 19.44 -30.92
C ARG A 157 12.23 18.91 -29.49
N CYS A 158 11.92 17.64 -29.33
CA CYS A 158 11.79 17.02 -28.02
C CYS A 158 13.18 16.84 -27.37
N GLU A 159 14.19 16.47 -28.14
CA GLU A 159 15.58 16.34 -27.66
C GLU A 159 16.13 17.69 -27.18
N GLU A 160 15.90 18.78 -27.91
CA GLU A 160 16.26 20.15 -27.50
C GLU A 160 15.59 20.53 -26.16
N VAL A 161 14.29 20.27 -26.03
CA VAL A 161 13.55 20.55 -24.78
C VAL A 161 14.03 19.69 -23.60
N LEU A 162 14.48 18.46 -23.86
CA LEU A 162 15.07 17.60 -22.82
C LEU A 162 16.47 18.08 -22.38
N ASP A 163 17.21 18.75 -23.27
CA ASP A 163 18.50 19.39 -22.94
C ASP A 163 18.33 20.61 -22.03
N GLU A 164 17.18 21.30 -22.12
CA GLU A 164 16.85 22.46 -21.27
C GLU A 164 16.52 22.09 -19.81
N ILE A 165 16.27 20.80 -19.51
CA ILE A 165 15.98 20.37 -18.13
C ILE A 165 17.27 20.35 -17.31
N ASP A 166 17.42 21.33 -16.42
CA ASP A 166 18.44 21.37 -15.37
C ASP A 166 17.95 20.58 -14.15
N LEU A 167 18.78 19.70 -13.59
CA LEU A 167 18.37 18.87 -12.44
C LEU A 167 18.51 19.58 -11.09
N ASP A 168 19.22 20.71 -11.00
CA ASP A 168 19.63 21.36 -9.73
C ASP A 168 20.07 20.33 -8.67
N TYR A 169 20.96 19.42 -9.07
CA TYR A 169 21.47 18.37 -8.19
C TYR A 169 22.67 18.86 -7.39
N LYS A 170 22.60 18.75 -6.07
CA LYS A 170 23.67 19.17 -5.14
C LYS A 170 23.86 18.17 -4.01
N VAL A 171 25.12 17.87 -3.70
CA VAL A 171 25.53 17.12 -2.51
C VAL A 171 26.46 17.96 -1.68
N TYR A 172 26.11 18.17 -0.42
CA TYR A 172 26.91 18.96 0.51
C TYR A 172 26.72 18.51 1.95
N LEU A 173 27.68 18.84 2.82
CA LEU A 173 27.58 18.59 4.25
C LEU A 173 26.92 19.79 4.95
N ARG A 174 25.93 19.51 5.80
CA ARG A 174 25.29 20.52 6.66
C ARG A 174 25.02 19.89 8.02
N ASN A 175 25.50 20.53 9.10
CA ASN A 175 25.28 20.08 10.47
C ASN A 175 25.58 18.57 10.68
N THR A 176 26.69 18.07 10.12
CA THR A 176 27.10 16.64 10.12
C THR A 176 26.24 15.68 9.27
N LYS A 177 25.15 16.16 8.64
CA LYS A 177 24.37 15.38 7.67
C LYS A 177 24.88 15.60 6.25
N ARG A 178 24.90 14.54 5.45
CA ARG A 178 25.09 14.59 3.99
C ARG A 178 23.75 14.89 3.35
N VAL A 179 23.59 16.12 2.85
CA VAL A 179 22.37 16.55 2.18
C VAL A 179 22.49 16.23 0.69
N ILE A 180 21.52 15.49 0.16
CA ILE A 180 21.35 15.22 -1.26
C ILE A 180 20.09 15.98 -1.69
N ARG A 181 20.26 17.03 -2.49
CA ARG A 181 19.15 17.84 -3.01
C ARG A 181 19.00 17.64 -4.51
N ILE A 182 17.77 17.39 -4.97
CA ILE A 182 17.40 17.35 -6.38
C ILE A 182 16.13 18.18 -6.57
N ALA A 183 16.18 19.18 -7.45
CA ALA A 183 15.06 20.07 -7.71
C ALA A 183 15.02 20.51 -9.18
N PRO A 184 14.61 19.63 -10.11
CA PRO A 184 14.74 19.90 -11.53
C PRO A 184 13.96 21.14 -11.96
N ASP A 185 14.62 22.05 -12.67
CA ASP A 185 13.98 23.14 -13.41
C ASP A 185 13.55 22.60 -14.78
N MET A 186 12.25 22.72 -15.07
CA MET A 186 11.60 21.96 -16.13
C MET A 186 10.76 22.87 -17.04
N PRO A 187 11.03 22.89 -18.35
CA PRO A 187 10.15 23.55 -19.31
C PRO A 187 8.73 22.97 -19.30
N ARG A 188 7.76 23.78 -19.72
CA ARG A 188 6.36 23.34 -19.84
C ARG A 188 6.24 22.13 -20.77
N GLY A 189 5.42 21.17 -20.38
CA GLY A 189 5.16 19.96 -21.17
C GLY A 189 6.21 18.86 -21.01
N THR A 190 7.17 19.05 -20.09
CA THR A 190 8.12 18.02 -19.68
C THR A 190 7.74 17.40 -18.32
N SER A 191 8.36 16.28 -17.99
CA SER A 191 8.31 15.66 -16.67
C SER A 191 9.64 14.98 -16.33
N VAL A 192 9.94 14.88 -15.04
CA VAL A 192 11.10 14.15 -14.53
C VAL A 192 10.64 13.10 -13.53
N ASP A 193 10.96 11.84 -13.81
CA ASP A 193 10.78 10.75 -12.85
C ASP A 193 12.12 10.48 -12.15
N LEU A 194 12.12 10.45 -10.81
CA LEU A 194 13.27 10.09 -9.98
C LEU A 194 13.07 8.68 -9.43
N TYR A 195 14.06 7.81 -9.60
CA TYR A 195 14.14 6.51 -8.93
C TYR A 195 15.41 6.46 -8.12
N ILE A 196 15.27 6.43 -6.79
CA ILE A 196 16.35 6.57 -5.83
C ILE A 196 16.46 5.28 -5.03
N SER A 197 17.62 4.66 -5.06
CA SER A 197 17.97 3.52 -4.21
C SER A 197 18.86 4.03 -3.09
N VAL A 198 18.44 3.82 -1.85
CA VAL A 198 19.18 4.24 -0.64
C VAL A 198 19.65 2.99 0.11
N PRO A 199 20.93 2.91 0.49
CA PRO A 199 21.46 1.74 1.21
C PRO A 199 20.72 1.47 2.53
N HIS A 200 20.34 0.21 2.78
CA HIS A 200 19.74 -0.23 4.04
C HIS A 200 20.65 -0.03 5.26
N THR A 201 21.95 0.12 5.04
CA THR A 201 22.93 0.45 6.09
C THR A 201 22.80 1.89 6.61
N THR A 202 21.95 2.70 5.99
CA THR A 202 21.71 4.10 6.36
C THR A 202 20.29 4.31 6.85
N ILE A 203 20.12 5.30 7.74
CA ILE A 203 18.81 5.72 8.25
C ILE A 203 18.61 7.17 7.80
N PRO A 204 18.14 7.41 6.56
CA PRO A 204 17.97 8.76 6.02
C PRO A 204 16.87 9.57 6.73
N SER A 205 16.96 10.89 6.63
CA SER A 205 15.81 11.80 6.73
C SER A 205 15.31 12.14 5.33
N LEU A 206 14.01 12.00 5.07
CA LEU A 206 13.39 12.23 3.76
C LEU A 206 12.50 13.47 3.77
N GLU A 207 12.64 14.31 2.74
CA GLU A 207 11.72 15.39 2.41
C GLU A 207 11.45 15.36 0.90
N LEU A 208 10.32 14.75 0.52
CA LEU A 208 9.95 14.52 -0.88
C LEU A 208 8.69 15.32 -1.22
N THR A 209 8.75 16.09 -2.29
CA THR A 209 7.66 16.98 -2.70
C THR A 209 7.40 16.88 -4.20
N THR A 210 6.12 16.80 -4.58
CA THR A 210 5.70 16.89 -5.98
C THR A 210 4.50 17.81 -6.15
N GLU A 211 4.44 18.59 -7.23
CA GLU A 211 3.19 19.34 -7.53
C GLU A 211 2.21 18.46 -8.32
N LYS A 212 2.71 17.70 -9.30
CA LYS A 212 1.91 16.83 -10.17
C LYS A 212 2.63 15.51 -10.38
N GLY A 213 2.51 14.64 -9.39
CA GLY A 213 3.36 13.49 -9.28
C GLY A 213 2.93 12.54 -8.18
N ASN A 214 3.26 11.26 -8.38
CA ASN A 214 3.12 10.29 -7.31
C ASN A 214 4.43 10.19 -6.55
N ILE A 215 4.33 9.99 -5.24
CA ILE A 215 5.47 9.66 -4.38
C ILE A 215 5.30 8.21 -3.95
N THR A 216 6.34 7.41 -4.13
CA THR A 216 6.34 6.00 -3.72
C THR A 216 7.56 5.71 -2.87
N LEU A 217 7.34 5.17 -1.67
CA LEU A 217 8.39 4.65 -0.80
C LEU A 217 8.22 3.14 -0.64
N LYS A 218 9.32 2.39 -0.72
CA LYS A 218 9.29 0.93 -0.53
C LYS A 218 10.50 0.41 0.25
N THR A 219 10.26 -0.43 1.26
CA THR A 219 11.28 -1.22 1.98
C THR A 219 12.43 -0.32 2.46
N LEU A 220 12.18 0.54 3.42
CA LEU A 220 13.16 1.54 3.88
C LEU A 220 13.05 1.78 5.39
N ASP A 221 14.19 2.04 6.02
CA ASP A 221 14.26 2.53 7.39
C ASP A 221 14.66 4.00 7.36
N CYS A 222 13.99 4.88 8.10
CA CYS A 222 14.29 6.31 8.11
C CYS A 222 14.11 6.94 9.49
N GLU A 223 14.78 8.07 9.75
CA GLU A 223 14.60 8.82 10.99
C GLU A 223 13.28 9.61 10.89
N MET A 224 13.21 10.45 9.86
CA MET A 224 12.09 11.34 9.60
C MET A 224 11.64 11.16 8.16
N CYS A 225 10.34 11.01 7.94
CA CYS A 225 9.75 10.93 6.60
C CYS A 225 8.73 12.05 6.41
N ARG A 226 9.00 12.98 5.49
CA ARG A 226 8.07 14.04 5.11
C ARG A 226 7.75 13.96 3.63
N LEU A 227 6.50 13.68 3.29
CA LEU A 227 6.02 13.53 1.92
C LEU A 227 4.90 14.54 1.65
N THR A 228 4.96 15.24 0.52
CA THR A 228 3.95 16.23 0.16
C THR A 228 3.64 16.18 -1.32
N SER A 229 2.36 16.08 -1.68
CA SER A 229 1.93 16.15 -3.09
C SER A 229 0.72 17.06 -3.27
N GLU A 230 0.77 18.05 -4.15
CA GLU A 230 -0.43 18.83 -4.47
C GLU A 230 -1.41 17.98 -5.27
N ASN A 231 -0.95 17.33 -6.34
CA ASN A 231 -1.77 16.48 -7.20
C ASN A 231 -1.09 15.16 -7.51
N GLY A 232 -1.38 14.15 -6.69
CA GLY A 232 -0.96 12.77 -6.94
C GLY A 232 -1.05 11.90 -5.71
N ASN A 233 -0.86 10.60 -5.93
CA ASN A 233 -0.97 9.61 -4.88
C ASN A 233 0.35 9.48 -4.12
N ILE A 234 0.26 9.18 -2.83
CA ILE A 234 1.41 8.83 -2.00
C ILE A 234 1.23 7.40 -1.51
N ASP A 235 2.13 6.53 -1.97
CA ASP A 235 2.14 5.10 -1.66
C ASP A 235 3.38 4.77 -0.82
N VAL A 236 3.19 4.26 0.39
CA VAL A 236 4.28 3.85 1.28
C VAL A 236 4.09 2.40 1.66
N ARG A 237 5.12 1.58 1.46
CA ARG A 237 5.12 0.17 1.82
C ARG A 237 6.38 -0.21 2.58
N GLU A 238 6.25 -1.03 3.61
CA GLU A 238 7.39 -1.60 4.35
C GLU A 238 8.34 -0.51 4.86
N LEU A 239 7.83 0.39 5.70
CA LEU A 239 8.60 1.52 6.24
C LEU A 239 8.73 1.42 7.76
N ASN A 240 9.96 1.43 8.27
CA ASN A 240 10.22 1.72 9.68
C ASN A 240 10.71 3.17 9.82
N ALA A 241 10.03 3.96 10.65
CA ALA A 241 10.36 5.38 10.80
C ALA A 241 10.22 5.85 12.25
N ASP A 242 11.00 6.85 12.68
CA ASP A 242 10.74 7.45 13.99
C ASP A 242 9.52 8.39 13.90
N SER A 243 9.41 9.20 12.85
CA SER A 243 8.24 10.05 12.62
C SER A 243 7.92 10.22 11.15
N VAL A 244 6.62 10.24 10.84
CA VAL A 244 6.10 10.29 9.46
C VAL A 244 5.04 11.38 9.34
N TYR A 245 5.20 12.24 8.35
CA TYR A 245 4.30 13.34 8.01
C TYR A 245 3.99 13.27 6.52
N ILE A 246 2.73 13.05 6.17
CA ILE A 246 2.29 12.95 4.79
C ILE A 246 1.12 13.90 4.56
N ALA A 247 1.25 14.73 3.54
CA ALA A 247 0.20 15.67 3.14
C ALA A 247 -0.09 15.55 1.64
N ALA A 248 -1.36 15.56 1.26
CA ALA A 248 -1.77 15.75 -0.12
C ALA A 248 -2.98 16.68 -0.26
N GLU A 249 -3.06 17.46 -1.34
CA GLU A 249 -4.27 18.27 -1.61
C GLU A 249 -5.28 17.44 -2.43
N THR A 250 -4.81 16.80 -3.51
CA THR A 250 -5.63 15.93 -4.35
C THR A 250 -4.90 14.64 -4.66
N GLY A 251 -5.43 13.52 -4.18
CA GLY A 251 -4.81 12.21 -4.36
C GLY A 251 -5.14 11.27 -3.20
N SER A 252 -4.79 9.99 -3.33
CA SER A 252 -4.97 9.02 -2.25
C SER A 252 -3.67 8.76 -1.51
N LEU A 253 -3.77 8.54 -0.20
CA LEU A 253 -2.68 8.10 0.65
C LEU A 253 -2.87 6.61 0.94
N SER A 254 -1.91 5.76 0.55
CA SER A 254 -1.93 4.33 0.85
C SER A 254 -0.66 3.94 1.59
N LEU A 255 -0.83 3.51 2.84
CA LEU A 255 0.25 3.12 3.74
C LEU A 255 0.03 1.65 4.13
N GLU A 256 1.02 0.81 3.84
CA GLU A 256 0.98 -0.64 4.10
C GLU A 256 2.24 -1.09 4.84
N ASP A 257 2.06 -1.95 5.84
CA ASP A 257 3.14 -2.63 6.58
C ASP A 257 4.18 -1.64 7.13
N MET A 258 3.75 -0.78 8.05
CA MET A 258 4.58 0.28 8.61
C MET A 258 4.70 0.20 10.13
N ASN A 259 5.87 0.56 10.64
CA ASN A 259 6.12 0.70 12.06
C ASN A 259 6.71 2.09 12.36
N VAL A 260 5.96 2.90 13.09
CA VAL A 260 6.32 4.29 13.41
C VAL A 260 6.62 4.40 14.90
N LYS A 261 7.82 4.83 15.28
CA LYS A 261 8.24 4.80 16.70
C LYS A 261 7.68 5.94 17.54
N ASN A 262 7.35 7.09 16.95
CA ASN A 262 6.81 8.25 17.66
C ASN A 262 5.40 8.64 17.14
N LYS A 263 5.34 9.22 15.93
CA LYS A 263 4.09 9.83 15.42
C LYS A 263 3.92 9.64 13.92
N LEU A 264 2.70 9.27 13.53
CA LEU A 264 2.20 9.27 12.16
C LEU A 264 1.14 10.38 12.01
N ALA A 265 1.42 11.36 11.15
CA ALA A 265 0.50 12.45 10.82
C ALA A 265 0.16 12.43 9.33
N LEU A 266 -1.12 12.31 9.02
CA LEU A 266 -1.67 12.25 7.66
C LEU A 266 -2.71 13.34 7.46
N SER A 267 -2.55 14.13 6.41
CA SER A 267 -3.51 15.16 6.02
C SER A 267 -3.83 15.02 4.54
N ASN A 268 -5.11 15.02 4.19
CA ASN A 268 -5.54 15.02 2.80
C ASN A 268 -6.72 15.99 2.62
N GLU A 269 -6.73 16.84 1.61
CA GLU A 269 -7.91 17.67 1.36
C GLU A 269 -8.95 16.89 0.57
N ASN A 270 -8.58 16.32 -0.57
CA ASN A 270 -9.47 15.63 -1.49
C ASN A 270 -8.91 14.26 -1.88
N GLY A 271 -9.22 13.27 -1.06
CA GLY A 271 -8.98 11.87 -1.39
C GLY A 271 -8.96 10.94 -0.18
N ASN A 272 -8.76 9.66 -0.47
CA ASN A 272 -8.89 8.61 0.53
C ASN A 272 -7.58 8.38 1.27
N ILE A 273 -7.69 7.99 2.54
CA ILE A 273 -6.57 7.53 3.35
C ILE A 273 -6.80 6.05 3.64
N ARG A 274 -5.85 5.20 3.27
CA ARG A 274 -5.87 3.76 3.54
C ARG A 274 -4.63 3.35 4.33
N LEU A 275 -4.87 2.80 5.51
CA LEU A 275 -3.84 2.29 6.43
C LEU A 275 -4.04 0.79 6.62
N VAL A 276 -3.04 -0.02 6.31
CA VAL A 276 -3.09 -1.48 6.49
C VAL A 276 -1.84 -1.97 7.19
N ASN A 277 -2.01 -2.69 8.31
CA ASN A 277 -0.91 -3.20 9.14
C ASN A 277 0.07 -2.08 9.55
N VAL A 278 -0.48 -0.95 10.00
CA VAL A 278 0.32 0.19 10.45
C VAL A 278 0.29 0.27 11.97
N THR A 279 1.47 0.39 12.56
CA THR A 279 1.70 0.32 14.02
C THR A 279 2.48 1.53 14.52
N GLY A 280 2.25 1.95 15.77
CA GLY A 280 3.02 3.01 16.43
C GLY A 280 2.34 3.56 17.69
N PRO A 281 2.92 4.57 18.37
CA PRO A 281 2.30 5.13 19.58
C PRO A 281 1.21 6.16 19.29
N GLU A 282 1.43 7.06 18.33
CA GLU A 282 0.50 8.16 18.03
C GLU A 282 0.13 8.25 16.54
N LEU A 283 -1.18 8.29 16.26
CA LEU A 283 -1.76 8.52 14.94
C LEU A 283 -2.63 9.77 14.93
N ALA A 284 -2.44 10.62 13.92
CA ALA A 284 -3.39 11.65 13.53
C ALA A 284 -3.63 11.53 12.01
N ALA A 285 -4.87 11.25 11.60
CA ALA A 285 -5.22 11.21 10.18
C ALA A 285 -6.52 11.98 9.94
N SER A 286 -6.47 12.93 9.00
CA SER A 286 -7.63 13.75 8.64
C SER A 286 -7.81 13.88 7.14
N THR A 287 -9.07 13.90 6.70
CA THR A 287 -9.41 14.26 5.32
C THR A 287 -10.68 15.10 5.20
N GLU A 288 -10.66 16.19 4.44
CA GLU A 288 -11.88 17.01 4.24
C GLU A 288 -12.90 16.24 3.39
N LYS A 289 -12.50 15.77 2.20
CA LYS A 289 -13.38 15.11 1.23
C LYS A 289 -12.84 13.75 0.80
N GLY A 290 -12.85 12.80 1.71
CA GLY A 290 -12.53 11.42 1.37
C GLY A 290 -12.74 10.44 2.49
N ASN A 291 -12.58 9.16 2.20
CA ASN A 291 -12.81 8.12 3.19
C ASN A 291 -11.50 7.74 3.88
N ILE A 292 -11.59 7.43 5.17
CA ILE A 292 -10.48 6.82 5.92
C ILE A 292 -10.81 5.34 6.13
N THR A 293 -9.95 4.46 5.65
CA THR A 293 -10.03 3.01 5.90
C THR A 293 -8.79 2.56 6.65
N THR A 294 -8.99 1.93 7.80
CA THR A 294 -7.89 1.54 8.70
C THR A 294 -7.95 0.07 9.07
N ASN A 295 -6.77 -0.55 9.17
CA ASN A 295 -6.48 -1.77 9.89
C ASN A 295 -5.15 -1.52 10.62
N ILE A 296 -5.23 -1.02 11.86
CA ILE A 296 -4.12 -0.35 12.55
C ILE A 296 -3.97 -0.77 14.02
N SER A 297 -2.83 -0.48 14.61
CA SER A 297 -2.55 -0.73 16.03
C SER A 297 -1.72 0.40 16.63
N PHE A 298 -2.39 1.30 17.34
CA PHE A 298 -1.79 2.44 18.02
C PHE A 298 -2.22 2.53 19.48
N ASP A 299 -1.36 3.12 20.32
CA ASP A 299 -1.71 3.48 21.70
C ASP A 299 -2.74 4.62 21.71
N ARG A 300 -2.54 5.62 20.83
CA ARG A 300 -3.48 6.74 20.63
C ARG A 300 -3.69 7.04 19.16
N GLY A 301 -4.94 7.22 18.75
CA GLY A 301 -5.28 7.60 17.37
C GLY A 301 -6.41 8.61 17.28
N SER A 302 -6.26 9.61 16.42
CA SER A 302 -7.30 10.55 16.02
C SER A 302 -7.58 10.40 14.53
N LEU A 303 -8.82 10.07 14.17
CA LEU A 303 -9.27 9.94 12.78
C LEU A 303 -10.42 10.90 12.53
N ALA A 304 -10.29 11.81 11.57
CA ALA A 304 -11.30 12.84 11.31
C ALA A 304 -11.62 12.97 9.82
N THR A 305 -12.90 13.19 9.51
CA THR A 305 -13.29 13.63 8.16
C THR A 305 -14.50 14.54 8.15
N GLU A 306 -14.56 15.48 7.21
CA GLU A 306 -15.72 16.38 7.10
C GLU A 306 -16.82 15.74 6.25
N LEU A 307 -16.53 15.40 4.99
CA LEU A 307 -17.52 14.91 4.01
C LEU A 307 -17.33 13.43 3.62
N GLY A 308 -16.66 12.66 4.48
CA GLY A 308 -16.25 11.28 4.21
C GLY A 308 -16.77 10.27 5.23
N SER A 309 -16.59 8.98 4.93
CA SER A 309 -16.85 7.90 5.88
C SER A 309 -15.57 7.32 6.44
N ILE A 310 -15.62 6.82 7.67
CA ILE A 310 -14.50 6.13 8.31
C ILE A 310 -14.85 4.65 8.47
N LYS A 311 -14.03 3.75 7.91
CA LYS A 311 -14.03 2.31 8.23
C LYS A 311 -12.85 2.06 9.18
N PHE A 312 -13.16 1.76 10.43
CA PHE A 312 -12.20 1.51 11.49
C PHE A 312 -12.07 0.03 11.80
N LYS A 313 -10.85 -0.49 11.74
CA LYS A 313 -10.47 -1.81 12.22
C LYS A 313 -9.17 -1.67 12.98
N THR A 314 -9.08 -2.34 14.12
CA THR A 314 -7.87 -2.34 14.95
C THR A 314 -7.58 -3.72 15.50
N ARG A 315 -6.32 -3.94 15.88
CA ARG A 315 -5.87 -5.14 16.60
C ARG A 315 -5.30 -4.74 17.96
N PRO A 316 -5.43 -5.63 18.98
CA PRO A 316 -4.83 -5.39 20.28
C PRO A 316 -3.33 -5.11 20.19
N TRP A 317 -2.89 -4.06 20.87
CA TRP A 317 -1.52 -3.60 20.90
C TRP A 317 -1.23 -2.87 22.21
N GLY A 318 -0.06 -3.14 22.80
CA GLY A 318 0.30 -2.57 24.10
C GLY A 318 -0.68 -2.95 25.21
N ASP A 319 -0.73 -2.11 26.25
CA ASP A 319 -1.59 -2.31 27.41
C ASP A 319 -2.91 -1.52 27.29
N GLU A 320 -2.88 -0.34 26.68
CA GLU A 320 -4.07 0.51 26.52
C GLU A 320 -4.04 1.26 25.19
N GLN A 321 -5.16 1.21 24.48
CA GLN A 321 -5.38 1.88 23.22
C GLN A 321 -6.57 2.82 23.31
N SER A 322 -6.42 4.04 22.81
CA SER A 322 -7.48 5.05 22.80
C SER A 322 -7.63 5.68 21.42
N TYR A 323 -8.82 5.61 20.86
CA TYR A 323 -9.13 6.19 19.55
C TYR A 323 -10.26 7.21 19.66
N ASP A 324 -10.07 8.37 19.03
CA ASP A 324 -11.10 9.37 18.80
C ASP A 324 -11.38 9.44 17.29
N ILE A 325 -12.61 9.11 16.89
CA ILE A 325 -13.04 9.00 15.50
C ILE A 325 -14.22 9.94 15.26
N THR A 326 -14.05 10.89 14.35
CA THR A 326 -15.05 11.91 14.06
C THR A 326 -15.36 12.00 12.57
N SER A 327 -16.64 12.20 12.26
CA SER A 327 -17.10 12.48 10.90
C SER A 327 -18.23 13.51 10.94
N GLU A 328 -18.09 14.67 10.29
CA GLU A 328 -19.17 15.67 10.31
C GLU A 328 -20.39 15.16 9.52
N LEU A 329 -20.19 14.90 8.22
CA LEU A 329 -21.22 14.50 7.26
C LEU A 329 -20.91 13.14 6.64
N GLY A 330 -20.88 12.09 7.46
CA GLY A 330 -20.57 10.75 6.99
C GLY A 330 -20.84 9.63 7.98
N SER A 331 -20.55 8.40 7.57
CA SER A 331 -20.80 7.23 8.41
C SER A 331 -19.50 6.68 9.00
N ILE A 332 -19.58 6.26 10.26
CA ILE A 332 -18.50 5.56 10.94
C ILE A 332 -18.87 4.07 11.00
N ARG A 333 -18.00 3.23 10.47
CA ARG A 333 -18.12 1.77 10.48
C ARG A 333 -17.00 1.22 11.34
N ILE A 334 -17.34 0.58 12.45
CA ILE A 334 -16.42 -0.05 13.37
C ILE A 334 -16.51 -1.55 13.12
N VAL A 335 -15.42 -2.13 12.65
CA VAL A 335 -15.29 -3.56 12.42
C VAL A 335 -14.64 -4.18 13.65
N VAL A 336 -15.31 -5.17 14.22
CA VAL A 336 -14.74 -6.03 15.26
C VAL A 336 -14.47 -7.41 14.67
N ASP A 337 -13.38 -8.04 15.08
CA ASP A 337 -13.08 -9.43 14.70
C ASP A 337 -13.93 -10.40 15.56
N GLU A 338 -14.13 -11.63 15.07
CA GLU A 338 -14.87 -12.69 15.79
C GLU A 338 -14.25 -13.05 17.16
N ALA A 339 -12.95 -12.80 17.34
CA ALA A 339 -12.30 -12.94 18.63
C ALA A 339 -12.75 -11.79 19.55
N GLU A 340 -13.26 -12.12 20.75
CA GLU A 340 -13.72 -11.12 21.73
C GLU A 340 -12.58 -10.17 22.13
N LEU A 341 -12.55 -9.00 21.49
CA LEU A 341 -11.65 -7.90 21.82
C LEU A 341 -12.11 -7.25 23.13
N PRO A 342 -11.18 -6.85 24.01
CA PRO A 342 -11.49 -6.02 25.16
C PRO A 342 -11.77 -4.58 24.71
N LEU A 343 -12.94 -4.36 24.12
CA LEU A 343 -13.32 -3.12 23.44
C LEU A 343 -14.46 -2.41 24.18
N ARG A 344 -14.30 -1.10 24.38
CA ARG A 344 -15.36 -0.18 24.80
C ARG A 344 -15.56 0.87 23.71
N VAL A 345 -16.80 1.00 23.23
CA VAL A 345 -17.19 1.99 22.22
C VAL A 345 -18.20 2.97 22.82
N ARG A 346 -17.83 4.26 22.85
CA ARG A 346 -18.75 5.36 23.11
C ARG A 346 -19.14 5.99 21.78
N ALA A 347 -20.39 5.79 21.36
CA ALA A 347 -20.94 6.29 20.10
C ALA A 347 -21.90 7.47 20.34
N SER A 348 -21.74 8.55 19.59
CA SER A 348 -22.62 9.72 19.61
C SER A 348 -23.00 10.14 18.20
N VAL A 349 -24.29 10.40 17.97
CA VAL A 349 -24.80 10.90 16.70
C VAL A 349 -25.76 12.04 16.99
N GLU A 350 -25.60 13.20 16.34
CA GLU A 350 -26.57 14.29 16.49
C GLU A 350 -27.87 14.02 15.72
N ARG A 351 -27.77 13.62 14.44
CA ARG A 351 -28.90 13.16 13.63
C ARG A 351 -28.54 11.92 12.82
N GLY A 352 -29.22 10.83 13.15
CA GLY A 352 -29.02 9.55 12.47
C GLY A 352 -29.25 8.39 13.40
N SER A 353 -28.52 7.29 13.20
CA SER A 353 -28.69 6.07 13.99
C SER A 353 -27.38 5.44 14.41
N ILE A 354 -27.44 4.76 15.56
CA ILE A 354 -26.37 3.91 16.08
C ILE A 354 -26.88 2.47 16.02
N THR A 355 -26.13 1.58 15.39
CA THR A 355 -26.47 0.16 15.29
C THR A 355 -25.30 -0.68 15.73
N ASN A 356 -25.56 -1.67 16.58
CA ASN A 356 -24.60 -2.67 17.02
C ASN A 356 -25.20 -4.05 16.73
N THR A 357 -24.49 -4.87 15.96
CA THR A 357 -24.87 -6.26 15.62
C THR A 357 -23.83 -7.28 16.08
N THR A 358 -23.12 -6.98 17.17
CA THR A 358 -21.96 -7.74 17.66
C THR A 358 -22.17 -8.22 19.09
N TYR A 359 -21.18 -8.94 19.63
CA TYR A 359 -21.15 -9.39 21.03
C TYR A 359 -21.11 -8.26 22.09
N LEU A 360 -20.88 -6.99 21.72
CA LEU A 360 -20.75 -5.90 22.70
C LEU A 360 -22.09 -5.60 23.41
N GLU A 361 -22.07 -5.62 24.74
CA GLU A 361 -23.24 -5.31 25.57
C GLU A 361 -23.44 -3.79 25.69
N ARG A 362 -24.70 -3.33 25.62
CA ARG A 362 -25.03 -1.93 25.87
C ARG A 362 -24.95 -1.64 27.38
N ARG A 363 -24.08 -0.72 27.78
CA ARG A 363 -23.87 -0.30 29.18
C ARG A 363 -24.59 0.99 29.58
N ALA A 364 -24.75 1.94 28.65
CA ALA A 364 -25.36 3.24 28.96
C ALA A 364 -26.03 3.89 27.74
N GLY A 365 -27.15 4.58 28.00
CA GLY A 365 -27.81 5.59 27.14
C GLY A 365 -28.44 5.09 25.84
N GLU A 366 -29.39 5.88 25.33
CA GLU A 366 -29.76 5.86 23.90
C GLU A 366 -28.83 6.79 23.10
N HIS A 367 -28.55 8.00 23.64
CA HIS A 367 -27.65 9.00 23.04
C HIS A 367 -26.92 9.81 24.15
N PRO A 368 -25.59 9.74 24.31
CA PRO A 368 -24.66 8.81 23.65
C PRO A 368 -24.89 7.36 24.08
N SER A 369 -24.66 6.42 23.16
CA SER A 369 -24.69 4.97 23.43
C SER A 369 -23.30 4.48 23.84
N SER A 370 -23.21 3.68 24.89
CA SER A 370 -21.97 2.99 25.28
C SER A 370 -22.11 1.49 25.13
N PHE A 371 -21.19 0.87 24.41
CA PHE A 371 -21.08 -0.58 24.22
C PHE A 371 -19.75 -1.08 24.79
N GLU A 372 -19.74 -2.27 25.35
CA GLU A 372 -18.57 -2.83 26.02
C GLU A 372 -18.55 -4.35 25.93
N SER A 373 -17.37 -4.94 25.76
CA SER A 373 -17.19 -6.38 25.84
C SER A 373 -17.19 -6.88 27.29
N SER A 374 -17.60 -8.13 27.50
CA SER A 374 -17.57 -8.80 28.81
C SER A 374 -16.14 -8.86 29.40
N SER A 375 -15.14 -8.96 28.53
CA SER A 375 -13.71 -9.07 28.87
C SER A 375 -13.03 -7.75 29.20
N TYR A 376 -13.64 -6.60 28.86
CA TYR A 376 -12.99 -5.27 28.91
C TYR A 376 -12.38 -4.93 30.28
N GLU A 377 -13.12 -5.10 31.38
CA GLU A 377 -12.66 -4.66 32.70
C GLU A 377 -11.46 -5.46 33.22
N ASN A 378 -11.38 -6.74 32.87
CA ASN A 378 -10.35 -7.67 33.35
C ASN A 378 -9.18 -7.84 32.37
N ALA A 379 -9.27 -7.29 31.16
CA ALA A 379 -8.24 -7.42 30.15
C ALA A 379 -7.04 -6.50 30.40
N SER A 380 -5.86 -6.95 30.01
CA SER A 380 -4.60 -6.21 30.11
C SER A 380 -4.35 -5.27 28.93
N ASN A 381 -5.03 -5.45 27.80
CA ASN A 381 -4.84 -4.76 26.52
C ASN A 381 -6.13 -4.03 26.11
N LYS A 382 -6.56 -3.04 26.91
CA LYS A 382 -7.89 -2.41 26.77
C LYS A 382 -7.95 -1.49 25.56
N ILE A 383 -9.05 -1.55 24.81
CA ILE A 383 -9.29 -0.68 23.64
C ILE A 383 -10.49 0.22 23.92
N SER A 384 -10.25 1.52 23.99
CA SER A 384 -11.28 2.55 24.19
C SER A 384 -11.47 3.34 22.91
N LEU A 385 -12.71 3.41 22.43
CA LEU A 385 -13.06 4.12 21.20
C LEU A 385 -14.17 5.14 21.45
N LYS A 386 -13.94 6.39 21.09
CA LYS A 386 -14.99 7.40 20.95
C LYS A 386 -15.29 7.62 19.48
N ALA A 387 -16.53 7.39 19.07
CA ALA A 387 -16.99 7.60 17.72
C ALA A 387 -18.11 8.65 17.72
N ALA A 388 -17.96 9.73 16.95
CA ALA A 388 -18.93 10.80 16.88
C ALA A 388 -19.21 11.23 15.43
N THR A 389 -20.48 11.44 15.10
CA THR A 389 -20.86 12.07 13.83
C THR A 389 -22.04 13.03 13.99
N GLU A 390 -22.05 14.12 13.23
CA GLU A 390 -23.16 15.07 13.26
C GLU A 390 -24.34 14.51 12.44
N LEU A 391 -24.12 14.24 11.14
CA LEU A 391 -25.11 13.64 10.25
C LEU A 391 -24.59 12.33 9.66
N GLY A 392 -25.17 11.21 10.09
CA GLY A 392 -24.77 9.92 9.55
C GLY A 392 -25.20 8.70 10.35
N THR A 393 -24.45 7.61 10.21
CA THR A 393 -24.70 6.39 10.98
C THR A 393 -23.40 5.88 11.59
N ILE A 394 -23.50 5.40 12.84
CA ILE A 394 -22.43 4.63 13.46
C ILE A 394 -22.87 3.16 13.46
N ARG A 395 -22.10 2.30 12.79
CA ARG A 395 -22.38 0.86 12.72
C ARG A 395 -21.22 0.08 13.30
N ILE A 396 -21.50 -0.76 14.28
CA ILE A 396 -20.57 -1.72 14.88
C ILE A 396 -21.00 -3.11 14.40
N TYR A 397 -20.13 -3.82 13.69
CA TYR A 397 -20.45 -5.11 13.08
C TYR A 397 -19.21 -6.02 13.00
N GLU A 398 -19.45 -7.33 12.88
CA GLU A 398 -18.44 -8.38 12.66
C GLU A 398 -18.24 -8.60 11.15
N GLU A 399 -16.98 -8.73 10.71
CA GLU A 399 -16.61 -8.97 9.30
C GLU A 399 -16.37 -10.43 8.96
#